data_AF-A0A151X917-F1
#
_entry.id   AF-A0A151X917-F1
#
_cell.length_a   1.000
_cell.length_b   1.000
_cell.length_c   1.000
_cell.angle_alpha   90.00
_cell.angle_beta   90.00
_cell.angle_gamma   90.00
#
_symmetry.space_group_name_H-M   'P 1'
#
loop_
_entity.id
_entity.type
_entity.pdbx_description
1 polymer ?
#
loop_
_entity_poly.entity_id
_entity_poly.type
_entity_poly.pdbx_seq_one_letter_code
_entity_poly.pdbx_strand_id
1 'polypeptide(L)' 'MEKYTNNLEALVNERTDQLTEEKKKTDALLYEMLPRYVAEQLKMGHKVEAESFDCVTIYFSDIVDFTSMRKARH' A
#
# COMPACT_ATOMS: atom_id res chain seq x y z
N MET A 1 -37.58 -16.01 15.69
CA MET A 1 -36.13 -16.32 15.70
C MET A 1 -35.52 -16.20 14.30
N GLU A 2 -36.14 -16.73 13.24
CA GLU A 2 -35.61 -16.68 11.85
C GLU A 2 -35.33 -15.27 11.29
N LYS A 3 -36.17 -14.27 11.61
CA LYS A 3 -35.91 -12.89 11.14
C LYS A 3 -34.62 -12.29 11.72
N TYR A 4 -34.25 -12.68 12.94
CA TYR A 4 -33.04 -12.17 13.59
C TYR A 4 -31.80 -12.81 12.98
N THR A 5 -31.84 -14.12 12.71
CA THR A 5 -30.74 -14.85 12.07
C THR A 5 -30.50 -14.35 10.64
N ASN A 6 -31.56 -14.13 9.85
CA ASN A 6 -31.44 -13.64 8.48
C ASN A 6 -30.85 -12.22 8.43
N ASN A 7 -31.27 -11.35 9.37
CA ASN A 7 -30.70 -10.01 9.48
C ASN A 7 -29.22 -10.03 9.89
N LEU A 8 -28.84 -10.99 10.75
CA LEU A 8 -27.45 -11.15 11.17
C LEU A 8 -26.56 -11.63 10.00
N GLU A 9 -27.04 -12.58 9.21
CA GLU A 9 -26.33 -13.05 8.01
C GLU A 9 -26.16 -11.94 6.98
N ALA A 10 -27.21 -11.16 6.73
CA ALA A 10 -27.15 -10.02 5.82
C ALA A 10 -26.10 -8.98 6.30
N LEU A 11 -26.08 -8.69 7.60
CA LEU A 11 -25.11 -7.77 8.19
C LEU A 11 -23.68 -8.32 8.10
N VAL A 12 -23.46 -9.61 8.38
CA VAL A 12 -22.14 -10.23 8.25
C VAL A 12 -21.64 -10.15 6.81
N ASN A 13 -22.49 -10.43 5.83
CA ASN A 13 -22.13 -10.34 4.42
C ASN A 13 -21.75 -8.91 4.04
N GLU A 14 -22.58 -7.92 4.41
CA GLU A 14 -22.30 -6.51 4.14
C GLU A 14 -20.95 -6.06 4.74
N ARG A 15 -20.67 -6.45 5.99
CA ARG A 15 -19.41 -6.10 6.66
C ARG A 15 -18.21 -6.82 6.04
N THR A 16 -18.40 -8.05 5.56
CA THR A 16 -17.36 -8.82 4.87
C THR A 16 -17.02 -8.20 3.52
N ASP A 17 -18.02 -7.71 2.79
CA ASP A 17 -17.83 -7.01 1.52
C ASP A 17 -17.08 -5.68 1.73
N GLN A 18 -17.49 -4.89 2.72
CA GLN A 18 -16.81 -3.65 3.11
C GLN A 18 -15.34 -3.91 3.48
N LEU A 19 -15.07 -4.95 4.25
CA LEU A 19 -13.72 -5.34 4.65
C LEU A 19 -12.87 -5.75 3.43
N THR A 20 -13.47 -6.49 2.50
CA THR A 20 -12.80 -6.94 1.26
C THR A 20 -12.41 -5.76 0.39
N GLU A 21 -13.29 -4.78 0.25
CA GLU A 21 -13.02 -3.58 -0.54
C GLU A 21 -11.94 -2.70 0.09
N GLU A 22 -11.96 -2.54 1.41
CA GLU A 22 -10.93 -1.77 2.12
C GLU A 22 -9.56 -2.45 2.08
N LYS A 23 -9.54 -3.79 2.19
CA LYS A 23 -8.32 -4.57 2.00
C LYS A 23 -7.74 -4.38 0.60
N LYS A 24 -8.57 -4.36 -0.44
CA LYS A 24 -8.14 -4.13 -1.82
C LYS A 24 -7.51 -2.74 -2.01
N LYS A 25 -8.09 -1.69 -1.42
CA LYS A 25 -7.54 -0.33 -1.47
C LYS A 25 -6.19 -0.25 -0.77
N THR A 26 -6.09 -0.87 0.41
CA THR A 26 -4.85 -0.92 1.18
C THR A 26 -3.74 -1.66 0.43
N ASP A 27 -4.08 -2.81 -0.18
CA ASP A 27 -3.15 -3.59 -0.99
C ASP A 27 -2.66 -2.80 -2.22
N ALA A 28 -3.58 -2.10 -2.91
CA ALA A 28 -3.23 -1.27 -4.06
C ALA A 28 -2.23 -0.17 -3.67
N LEU A 29 -2.48 0.52 -2.55
CA LEU A 29 -1.57 1.55 -2.03
C LEU A 29 -0.18 0.97 -1.71
N LEU A 30 -0.14 -0.21 -1.11
CA LEU A 30 1.13 -0.87 -0.76
C LEU A 30 1.96 -1.19 -2.02
N TYR A 31 1.31 -1.63 -3.10
CA TYR A 31 1.99 -1.92 -4.37
C TYR A 31 2.42 -0.67 -5.13
N GLU A 32 1.79 0.49 -4.90
CA GLU A 32 2.25 1.77 -5.46
C GLU A 32 3.51 2.28 -4.75
N MET A 33 3.65 2.00 -3.46
CA MET A 33 4.78 2.47 -2.65
C MET A 33 6.00 1.55 -2.70
N LEU A 34 5.80 0.24 -2.85
CA LEU A 34 6.85 -0.77 -2.72
C LEU A 34 6.87 -1.72 -3.91
N PRO A 35 8.05 -2.25 -4.29
CA PRO A 35 8.13 -3.37 -5.22
C PRO A 35 7.23 -4.52 -4.77
N ARG A 36 6.52 -5.13 -5.72
CA ARG A 36 5.50 -6.15 -5.46
C ARG A 36 5.98 -7.28 -4.54
N TYR A 37 7.22 -7.74 -4.74
CA TYR A 37 7.84 -8.77 -3.90
C TYR A 37 7.95 -8.36 -2.43
N VAL A 38 8.40 -7.12 -2.17
CA VAL A 38 8.54 -6.55 -0.82
C VAL A 38 7.17 -6.41 -0.16
N ALA A 39 6.17 -5.92 -0.91
CA ALA A 39 4.80 -5.78 -0.44
C ALA A 39 4.19 -7.13 -0.01
N GLU A 40 4.37 -8.19 -0.81
CA GLU A 40 3.86 -9.53 -0.44
C GLU A 40 4.51 -10.07 0.83
N GLN A 41 5.83 -9.93 0.98
CA GLN A 41 6.52 -10.37 2.19
C GLN A 41 6.00 -9.68 3.45
N LEU A 42 5.80 -8.36 3.38
CA LEU A 42 5.22 -7.58 4.47
C LEU A 42 3.79 -8.02 4.81
N LYS A 43 2.96 -8.30 3.80
CA LYS A 43 1.59 -8.80 4.00
C LYS A 43 1.55 -10.16 4.69
N MET A 44 2.55 -11.00 4.43
CA MET A 44 2.72 -12.31 5.10
C MET A 44 3.30 -12.18 6.52
N GLY A 45 3.64 -10.97 6.98
CA GLY A 45 4.29 -10.72 8.26
C GLY A 45 5.76 -11.16 8.28
N HIS A 46 6.36 -11.38 7.10
CA HIS A 46 7.77 -11.72 6.99
C HIS A 46 8.64 -10.48 7.12
N LYS A 47 9.84 -10.68 7.69
CA LYS A 47 10.88 -9.66 7.69
C LYS A 47 11.50 -9.57 6.30
N VAL A 48 11.63 -8.34 5.78
CA VAL A 48 12.33 -8.07 4.53
C VAL A 48 13.80 -7.88 4.86
N GLU A 49 14.66 -8.77 4.35
CA GLU A 49 16.11 -8.63 4.49
C GLU A 49 16.65 -7.65 3.46
N ALA A 50 17.78 -7.00 3.78
CA ALA A 50 18.45 -6.11 2.85
C ALA A 50 19.04 -6.91 1.68
N GLU A 51 18.77 -6.46 0.45
CA GLU A 51 19.26 -7.08 -0.77
C GLU A 51 20.37 -6.23 -1.40
N SER A 52 21.37 -6.91 -1.98
CA SER A 52 22.40 -6.29 -2.81
C SER A 52 22.24 -6.78 -4.24
N PHE A 53 22.40 -5.87 -5.19
CA PHE A 53 22.25 -6.15 -6.62
C PHE A 53 23.58 -5.90 -7.33
N ASP A 54 24.04 -6.89 -8.10
CA ASP A 54 25.34 -6.82 -8.81
C ASP A 54 25.35 -5.76 -9.92
N CYS A 55 24.19 -5.47 -10.51
CA CYS A 55 24.04 -4.49 -11.58
C CYS A 55 22.68 -3.80 -11.49
N VAL A 56 22.70 -2.47 -11.37
CA VAL A 56 21.51 -1.62 -11.33
C VAL A 56 21.73 -0.36 -12.15
N THR A 57 20.65 0.17 -12.72
CA THR A 57 20.64 1.49 -13.35
C THR A 57 19.98 2.48 -12.40
N ILE A 58 20.68 3.55 -12.04
CA ILE A 58 20.15 4.62 -11.21
C ILE A 58 19.90 5.83 -12.09
N TYR A 59 18.67 6.37 -12.04
CA TYR A 59 18.31 7.60 -12.71
C TYR A 59 18.20 8.73 -11.68
N PHE A 60 19.03 9.75 -11.85
CA PHE A 60 18.95 10.98 -11.07
C PHE A 60 18.31 12.07 -11.93
N SER A 61 17.20 12.62 -11.46
CA SER A 61 16.59 13.83 -12.01
C SER A 61 16.47 14.88 -10.91
N ASP A 62 16.76 16.12 -11.29
CA ASP A 62 16.48 17.29 -10.47
C ASP A 62 15.65 18.27 -11.29
N ILE A 63 14.86 19.08 -10.60
CA ILE A 63 14.08 20.15 -11.20
C ILE A 63 14.95 21.42 -11.17
N VAL A 64 15.24 21.95 -12.36
CA VAL A 64 15.97 23.22 -12.50
C VAL A 64 15.27 24.30 -11.66
N ASP A 65 16.06 25.08 -10.91
CA ASP A 65 15.61 26.17 -10.03
C ASP A 65 14.82 25.78 -8.76
N PHE A 66 14.60 24.49 -8.47
CA PHE A 66 13.94 24.08 -7.22
C PHE A 66 14.74 24.49 -5.97
N THR A 67 16.07 24.42 -6.07
CA THR A 67 16.99 24.89 -5.03
C THR A 67 16.93 26.40 -4.84
N SER A 68 16.75 27.16 -5.93
CA SER A 68 16.66 28.63 -5.90
C SER A 68 15.34 29.09 -5.26
N MET A 69 14.22 28.46 -5.59
CA MET A 69 12.91 28.75 -4.99
C MET A 69 12.89 28.53 -3.47
N ARG A 70 13.55 27.49 -2.96
CA ARG A 70 13.60 27.21 -1.50
C ARG A 70 14.39 28.25 -0.71
N LYS A 71 15.45 28.82 -1.31
CA LYS A 71 16.34 29.77 -0.62
C LYS A 71 15.77 31.18 -0.54
N ALA A 72 14.83 31.55 -1.41
CA ALA A 72 14.22 32.89 -1.47
C ALA A 72 13.24 33.22 -0.31
N ARG A 73 13.14 32.35 0.71
CA ARG A 73 12.21 32.48 1.84
C ARG A 73 12.89 32.77 3.19
N HIS A 74 14.12 33.28 3.16
CA HIS A 74 14.80 33.94 4.27
C HIS A 74 15.11 35.39 3.89
#